data_AF-A0A4S0IBY0-F1
#
_entry.id   AF-A0A4S0IBY0-F1
#
_cell.length_a   1.000
_cell.length_b   1.000
_cell.length_c   1.000
_cell.angle_alpha   90.00
_cell.angle_beta   90.00
_cell.angle_gamma   90.00
#
_symmetry.space_group_name_H-M   'P 1'
#
loop_
_entity.id
_entity.type
_entity.pdbx_description
1 polymer ?
#
loop_
_entity_poly.entity_id
_entity_poly.type
_entity_poly.pdbx_seq_one_letter_code
_entity_poly.pdbx_strand_id
1 'polypeptide(L)'
;EAGGAGLYGTFAIDADGAWTYTASSAHDEFVAGTTYTDTFNVVSADGTPTTVTINILGTNDAAVITLNGAQDTSVTEKSGVANGTPGDATASGDLNAT
;
A
#
# COMPACT_ATOMS: atom_id res chain seq x y z
N GLU A 1 -9.03 -18.30 23.28
CA GLU A 1 -10.05 -17.63 22.46
C GLU A 1 -10.16 -16.13 22.74
N ALA A 2 -9.22 -15.34 22.23
CA ALA A 2 -9.34 -13.89 22.22
C ALA A 2 -8.60 -13.33 21.00
N GLY A 3 -9.35 -12.66 20.13
CA GLY A 3 -8.84 -11.77 19.10
C GLY A 3 -8.75 -10.34 19.61
N GLY A 4 -7.84 -9.56 19.04
CA GLY A 4 -7.56 -8.19 19.47
C GLY A 4 -7.26 -7.28 18.28
N ALA A 5 -7.42 -5.97 18.50
CA ALA A 5 -6.98 -4.96 17.56
C ALA A 5 -5.48 -4.69 17.76
N GLY A 6 -4.72 -4.84 16.68
CA GLY A 6 -3.32 -4.44 16.57
C GLY A 6 -3.22 -3.01 16.05
N LEU A 7 -2.00 -2.60 15.72
CA LEU A 7 -1.74 -1.29 15.15
C LEU A 7 -2.17 -1.22 13.68
N TYR A 8 -1.98 -2.30 12.92
CA TYR A 8 -2.21 -2.33 11.48
C TYR A 8 -3.38 -3.23 11.06
N GLY A 9 -3.97 -3.95 12.00
CA GLY A 9 -5.07 -4.85 11.69
C GLY A 9 -5.70 -5.49 12.92
N THR A 10 -6.53 -6.49 12.67
CA THR A 10 -7.21 -7.26 13.70
C THR A 10 -6.83 -8.72 13.57
N PHE A 11 -6.58 -9.36 14.71
CA PHE A 11 -6.27 -10.77 14.79
C PHE A 11 -7.41 -11.52 15.48
N ALA A 12 -7.75 -12.71 14.99
CA ALA A 12 -8.64 -13.64 15.65
C ALA A 12 -8.09 -15.06 15.53
N ILE A 13 -8.37 -15.89 16.52
CA ILE A 13 -8.01 -17.31 16.56
C ILE A 13 -9.18 -18.09 17.17
N ASP A 14 -9.47 -19.26 16.61
CA ASP A 14 -10.47 -20.18 17.13
C ASP A 14 -9.84 -21.29 18.00
N ALA A 15 -10.72 -22.10 18.61
CA ALA A 15 -10.33 -23.13 19.57
C ALA A 15 -9.55 -24.29 18.94
N ASP A 16 -9.68 -24.47 17.63
CA ASP A 16 -8.93 -25.44 16.85
C ASP A 16 -7.56 -24.88 16.40
N GLY A 17 -7.29 -23.60 16.69
CA GLY A 17 -6.06 -22.89 16.38
C GLY A 17 -6.03 -22.27 14.99
N ALA A 18 -7.14 -22.27 14.24
CA ALA A 18 -7.23 -21.55 12.99
C ALA A 18 -7.30 -20.05 13.28
N TRP A 19 -6.47 -19.27 12.60
CA TRP A 19 -6.34 -17.84 12.84
C TRP A 19 -6.54 -17.03 11.57
N THR A 20 -6.99 -15.80 11.76
CA THR A 20 -7.15 -14.80 10.70
C THR A 20 -6.54 -13.48 11.13
N TYR A 21 -5.85 -12.83 10.20
CA TYR A 21 -5.42 -11.45 10.33
C TYR A 21 -6.06 -10.62 9.23
N THR A 22 -6.69 -9.51 9.59
CA THR A 22 -7.32 -8.58 8.64
C THR A 22 -6.69 -7.20 8.82
N ALA A 23 -5.98 -6.71 7.81
CA ALA A 23 -5.45 -5.35 7.79
C ALA A 23 -6.61 -4.33 7.88
N SER A 24 -6.41 -3.24 8.63
CA SER A 24 -7.43 -2.21 8.82
C SER A 24 -7.59 -1.28 7.61
N SER A 25 -6.56 -1.16 6.77
CA SER A 25 -6.54 -0.39 5.52
C SER A 25 -5.49 -0.97 4.56
N ALA A 26 -5.29 -0.34 3.40
CA ALA A 26 -4.22 -0.69 2.47
C ALA A 26 -2.81 -0.30 2.97
N HIS A 27 -2.72 0.56 4.00
CA HIS A 27 -1.46 1.11 4.54
C HIS A 27 -0.53 1.67 3.46
N ASP A 28 -1.05 2.61 2.65
CA ASP A 28 -0.31 3.26 1.55
C ASP A 28 0.95 4.01 2.03
N GLU A 29 1.05 4.30 3.33
CA GLU A 29 2.23 4.87 3.98
C GLU A 29 3.39 3.87 4.17
N PHE A 30 3.19 2.58 3.90
CA PHE A 30 4.22 1.56 4.06
C PHE A 30 5.29 1.64 2.98
N VAL A 31 6.54 1.80 3.42
CA VAL A 31 7.68 1.91 2.51
C VAL A 31 8.09 0.53 2.00
N ALA A 32 8.29 0.42 0.68
CA ALA A 32 8.74 -0.82 0.04
C ALA A 32 10.02 -1.37 0.69
N GLY A 33 10.00 -2.67 1.02
CA GLY A 33 11.14 -3.35 1.66
C GLY A 33 11.26 -3.12 3.16
N THR A 34 10.43 -2.27 3.76
CA THR A 34 10.36 -2.08 5.21
C THR A 34 9.35 -3.06 5.81
N THR A 35 9.70 -3.69 6.94
CA THR A 35 8.79 -4.58 7.67
C THR A 35 8.15 -3.88 8.84
N TYR A 36 6.83 -3.89 8.88
CA TYR A 36 6.00 -3.42 9.97
C TYR A 36 5.49 -4.62 10.77
N THR A 37 5.23 -4.44 12.06
CA THR A 37 4.93 -5.59 12.94
C THR A 37 3.72 -5.31 13.83
N ASP A 38 2.81 -6.29 13.88
CA ASP A 38 1.78 -6.39 14.90
C ASP A 38 2.09 -7.55 15.85
N THR A 39 1.81 -7.39 17.14
CA THR A 39 2.02 -8.42 18.16
C THR A 39 0.75 -8.63 18.96
N PHE A 40 0.34 -9.89 19.12
CA PHE A 40 -0.86 -10.29 19.83
C PHE A 40 -0.52 -11.32 20.91
N ASN A 41 -0.91 -11.03 22.14
CA ASN A 41 -0.88 -12.00 23.21
C ASN A 41 -2.19 -12.79 23.20
N VAL A 42 -2.08 -14.10 22.98
CA VAL A 42 -3.21 -15.02 22.92
C VAL A 42 -3.07 -16.08 24.00
N VAL A 43 -4.19 -16.72 24.35
CA VAL A 43 -4.19 -17.87 25.25
C VAL A 43 -4.78 -19.04 24.48
N SER A 44 -3.99 -20.11 24.33
CA SER A 44 -4.42 -21.35 23.68
C SER A 44 -5.45 -22.09 24.53
N ALA A 45 -6.11 -23.09 23.94
CA ALA A 45 -7.17 -23.85 24.61
C ALA A 45 -6.71 -24.56 25.90
N ASP A 46 -5.42 -24.89 26.02
CA ASP A 46 -4.79 -25.47 27.22
C ASP A 46 -4.50 -24.45 28.34
N GLY A 47 -4.80 -23.16 28.12
CA GLY A 47 -4.55 -22.07 29.05
C GLY A 47 -3.15 -21.47 28.96
N THR A 48 -2.29 -21.94 28.06
CA THR A 48 -0.92 -21.43 27.90
C THR A 48 -0.92 -20.07 27.20
N PRO A 49 -0.33 -19.00 27.78
CA PRO A 49 -0.14 -17.73 27.09
C PRO A 49 0.92 -17.86 25.99
N THR A 50 0.58 -17.41 24.79
CA THR A 50 1.45 -17.44 23.61
C THR A 50 1.45 -16.07 22.94
N THR A 51 2.55 -15.73 22.27
CA THR A 51 2.66 -14.50 21.48
C THR A 51 2.64 -14.83 19.99
N VAL A 52 1.77 -14.16 19.24
CA VAL A 52 1.72 -14.20 17.78
C VAL A 52 2.27 -12.89 17.24
N THR A 53 3.24 -12.99 16.34
CA THR A 53 3.86 -11.83 15.68
C THR A 53 3.52 -11.87 14.19
N ILE A 54 2.90 -10.82 13.69
CA ILE A 54 2.57 -10.64 12.28
C ILE A 54 3.57 -9.67 11.67
N ASN A 55 4.32 -10.12 10.67
CA ASN A 55 5.25 -9.29 9.92
C ASN A 55 4.61 -8.89 8.58
N ILE A 56 4.52 -7.59 8.34
CA ILE A 56 3.89 -7.00 7.17
C ILE A 56 4.98 -6.32 6.36
N LEU A 57 5.28 -6.85 5.18
CA LEU A 57 6.26 -6.25 4.28
C LEU A 57 5.58 -5.16 3.47
N GLY A 58 6.07 -3.93 3.58
CA GLY A 58 5.65 -2.84 2.72
C GLY A 58 5.99 -3.13 1.25
N THR A 59 5.04 -2.84 0.37
CA THR A 59 5.18 -2.94 -1.09
C THR A 59 4.80 -1.62 -1.72
N ASN A 60 5.44 -1.25 -2.83
CA ASN A 60 5.07 -0.06 -3.59
C ASN A 60 4.20 -0.46 -4.78
N ASP A 61 3.03 0.16 -4.89
CA ASP A 61 2.18 -0.01 -6.06
C ASP A 61 2.71 0.79 -7.26
N ALA A 62 2.43 0.29 -8.47
CA ALA A 62 2.81 0.99 -9.69
C ALA A 62 2.06 2.34 -9.77
N ALA A 63 2.76 3.40 -10.16
CA ALA A 63 2.14 4.70 -10.37
C ALA A 63 1.04 4.58 -11.46
N VAL A 64 -0.19 4.96 -11.13
CA VAL A 64 -1.30 5.02 -12.08
C VAL A 64 -1.46 6.47 -12.54
N ILE A 65 -0.97 6.77 -13.74
CA ILE A 65 -1.26 8.03 -14.41
C ILE A 65 -2.60 7.87 -15.14
N THR A 66 -3.66 8.51 -14.63
CA THR A 66 -4.96 8.52 -15.31
C THR A 66 -5.06 9.75 -16.20
N LEU A 67 -5.13 9.55 -17.51
CA LEU A 67 -5.31 10.62 -18.49
C LEU A 67 -6.76 11.09 -18.47
N ASN A 68 -7.03 12.29 -17.95
CA ASN A 68 -8.31 12.94 -18.14
C ASN A 68 -8.26 13.75 -19.45
N GLY A 69 -8.94 13.27 -20.48
CA GLY A 69 -8.85 13.77 -21.87
C GLY A 69 -9.16 15.25 -22.13
N ALA A 70 -9.40 16.07 -21.10
CA ALA A 70 -9.49 17.52 -21.19
C ALA A 70 -8.17 18.25 -20.86
N GLN A 71 -7.25 17.63 -20.10
CA GLN A 71 -5.96 18.25 -19.74
C GLN A 71 -4.80 17.76 -20.62
N ASP A 72 -5.00 16.67 -21.37
CA ASP A 72 -3.92 15.96 -22.06
C ASP A 72 -3.95 16.10 -23.59
N THR A 73 -4.70 17.08 -24.12
CA THR A 73 -4.69 17.33 -25.58
C THR A 73 -3.52 18.21 -26.02
N SER A 74 -2.78 18.82 -25.10
CA SER A 74 -1.60 19.60 -25.42
C SER A 74 -0.64 19.73 -24.23
N VAL A 75 0.60 19.26 -24.40
CA VAL A 75 1.72 19.66 -23.56
C VAL A 75 2.28 20.96 -24.14
N THR A 76 2.17 22.05 -23.38
CA THR A 76 2.79 23.33 -23.75
C THR A 76 4.09 23.47 -22.96
N GLU A 77 5.23 23.55 -23.64
CA GLU A 77 6.49 23.83 -22.95
C GLU A 77 6.42 25.19 -22.24
N LYS A 78 7.26 25.41 -21.21
CA LYS A 78 7.35 26.72 -20.52
C LYS A 78 7.62 27.89 -21.49
N SER A 79 8.15 27.58 -22.68
CA SER A 79 8.41 28.51 -23.79
C SER A 79 7.20 28.73 -24.73
N GLY A 80 6.04 28.12 -24.48
CA GLY A 80 4.80 28.34 -25.23
C GLY A 80 4.66 27.53 -26.53
N VAL A 81 5.55 26.56 -26.80
CA VAL A 81 5.48 25.73 -28.00
C VAL A 81 4.72 24.45 -27.68
N ALA A 82 3.69 24.12 -28.48
CA ALA A 82 2.95 22.87 -28.37
C ALA A 82 3.77 21.75 -29.04
N ASN A 83 4.17 20.74 -28.26
CA ASN A 83 4.85 19.57 -28.81
C ASN A 83 3.84 18.43 -28.97
N GLY A 84 3.20 18.35 -30.12
CA GLY A 84 2.27 17.26 -30.42
C GLY A 84 1.80 17.29 -31.86
N THR A 85 2.39 16.45 -32.70
CA THR A 85 1.73 16.03 -33.94
C THR A 85 0.61 15.07 -33.53
N PRO A 86 -0.65 15.21 -34.02
CA PRO A 86 -1.72 14.27 -33.71
C PRO A 86 -1.31 12.83 -34.04
N GLY A 87 -1.31 11.94 -33.05
CA GLY A 87 -1.04 10.50 -33.21
C GLY A 87 0.24 9.97 -32.56
N ASP A 88 1.07 10.81 -31.95
CA ASP A 88 2.20 10.38 -31.12
C ASP A 88 1.84 10.48 -29.63
N ALA A 89 1.82 9.34 -28.93
CA ALA A 89 1.51 9.23 -27.50
C ALA A 89 2.74 9.41 -26.60
N THR A 90 3.89 9.80 -27.16
CA THR A 90 5.13 9.98 -26.40
C THR A 90 5.39 11.45 -26.10
N ALA A 91 5.19 11.85 -24.84
CA ALA A 91 5.72 13.09 -24.29
C ALA A 91 7.02 12.78 -23.54
N SER A 92 8.11 13.41 -23.94
CA SER A 92 9.40 13.37 -23.22
C SER A 92 9.69 14.77 -22.67
N GLY A 93 10.17 14.83 -21.43
CA GLY A 93 10.65 16.04 -20.79
C GLY A 93 11.55 15.69 -19.60
N ASP A 94 12.53 16.55 -19.31
CA ASP A 94 13.40 16.42 -18.13
C ASP A 94 12.72 17.08 -16.92
N LEU A 95 12.59 16.31 -15.83
CA LEU A 95 12.09 16.79 -14.55
C LEU A 95 13.17 17.61 -13.85
N ASN A 96 13.33 18.87 -14.24
CA ASN A 96 14.19 19.80 -13.51
C ASN A 96 13.41 20.41 -12.34
N ALA A 97 13.46 19.74 -11.17
CA ALA A 97 13.05 20.34 -9.91
C ALA A 97 14.17 21.28 -9.41
N THR A 98 13.88 22.57 -9.27
CA THR A 98 14.71 23.52 -8.50
C THR A 98 14.39 23.43 -7.02
#